data_AF-A0A437MF87-F1
#
_entry.id   AF-A0A437MF87-F1
#
_cell.length_a   1.000
_cell.length_b   1.000
_cell.length_c   1.000
_cell.angle_alpha   90.00
_cell.angle_beta   90.00
_cell.angle_gamma   90.00
#
_symmetry.space_group_name_H-M   'P 1'
#
loop_
_entity.id
_entity.type
_entity.pdbx_description
1 polymer ?
#
loop_
_entity_poly.entity_id
_entity_poly.type
_entity_poly.pdbx_seq_one_letter_code
_entity_poly.pdbx_strand_id
1 'polypeptide(L)' 'MKRADALNAIRAAGAQGDQQAFMRLYVENRVSKSAADAAWREGQNLARFVKQRDAKEVSRDPVA' A
#
# COMPACT_ATOMS: atom_id res chain seq x y z
N MET A 1 -5.29 -0.42 18.83
CA MET A 1 -5.20 -1.13 17.54
C MET A 1 -4.23 -2.29 17.70
N LYS A 2 -4.48 -3.49 17.13
CA LYS A 2 -3.48 -4.56 17.19
C LYS A 2 -2.34 -4.23 16.22
N ARG A 3 -1.13 -4.72 16.49
CA ARG A 3 0.05 -4.47 15.62
C ARG A 3 -0.21 -4.85 14.15
N ALA A 4 -0.93 -5.95 13.92
CA ALA A 4 -1.31 -6.40 12.59
C ALA A 4 -2.19 -5.37 11.86
N ASP A 5 -3.16 -4.77 12.55
CA ASP A 5 -4.06 -3.78 11.95
C ASP A 5 -3.28 -2.51 11.56
N ALA A 6 -2.32 -2.07 12.39
CA ALA A 6 -1.47 -0.93 12.09
C ALA A 6 -0.61 -1.16 10.85
N LEU A 7 -0.04 -2.37 10.70
CA LEU A 7 0.74 -2.73 9.52
C LEU A 7 -0.15 -2.81 8.26
N ASN A 8 -1.37 -3.31 8.38
CA ASN A 8 -2.34 -3.32 7.27
C ASN A 8 -2.73 -1.90 6.85
N ALA A 9 -2.96 -1.00 7.82
CA ALA A 9 -3.25 0.40 7.54
C ALA A 9 -2.07 1.13 6.88
N ILE A 10 -0.84 0.85 7.33
CA ILE A 10 0.39 1.35 6.70
C ILE A 10 0.52 0.84 5.26
N ARG A 11 0.18 -0.44 5.01
CA ARG A 11 0.15 -1.00 3.65
C ARG A 11 -0.86 -0.29 2.76
N ALA A 12 -2.06 -0.01 3.27
CA ALA A 12 -3.08 0.74 2.54
C ALA A 12 -2.62 2.17 2.22
N ALA A 13 -2.01 2.86 3.19
CA ALA A 13 -1.42 4.18 2.97
C ALA A 13 -0.34 4.14 1.86
N GLY A 14 0.49 3.09 1.85
CA GLY A 14 1.51 2.88 0.81
C GLY A 14 0.93 2.66 -0.58
N ALA A 15 -0.19 1.94 -0.68
CA ALA A 15 -0.89 1.77 -1.96
C ALA A 15 -1.46 3.09 -2.50
N GLN A 16 -1.85 4.01 -1.61
CA GLN A 16 -2.41 5.32 -1.95
C GLN A 16 -1.35 6.42 -2.10
N GLY A 17 -0.12 6.19 -1.63
CA GLY A 17 0.90 7.22 -1.57
C GLY A 17 0.68 8.27 -0.47
N ASP A 18 -0.15 7.98 0.53
CA ASP A 18 -0.46 8.90 1.64
C ASP A 18 0.64 8.88 2.72
N GLN A 19 1.60 9.78 2.56
CA GLN A 19 2.72 9.91 3.50
C GLN A 19 2.28 10.42 4.89
N GLN A 20 1.19 11.19 4.98
CA GLN A 20 0.71 11.71 6.25
C GLN A 20 0.12 10.59 7.09
N ALA A 21 -0.71 9.74 6.47
CA ALA A 21 -1.25 8.55 7.13
C ALA A 21 -0.13 7.59 7.56
N PHE A 22 0.89 7.39 6.73
CA PHE A 22 2.07 6.59 7.09
C PHE A 22 2.76 7.09 8.36
N MET A 23 3.13 8.38 8.38
CA MET A 23 3.83 8.98 9.51
C MET A 23 3.02 8.91 10.79
N ARG A 24 1.72 9.22 10.70
CA ARG A 24 0.79 9.12 11.83
C ARG A 24 0.73 7.70 12.38
N LEU A 25 0.47 6.71 11.52
CA LEU A 25 0.34 5.31 11.92
C LEU A 25 1.62 4.74 12.51
N TYR A 26 2.78 5.09 11.94
CA TYR A 26 4.10 4.71 12.42
C TYR A 26 4.35 5.21 13.85
N VAL A 27 4.11 6.49 14.11
CA VAL A 27 4.35 7.13 15.41
C VAL A 27 3.34 6.67 16.46
N GLU A 28 2.04 6.75 16.16
CA GLU A 28 0.97 6.47 17.13
C GLU A 28 0.95 5.01 17.59
N ASN A 29 1.29 4.08 16.69
CA ASN A 29 1.26 2.64 17.01
C ASN A 29 2.63 2.08 17.40
N ARG A 30 3.66 2.94 17.54
CA ARG A 30 5.04 2.57 17.92
C ARG A 30 5.59 1.41 17.08
N VAL A 31 5.27 1.41 15.79
CA VAL A 31 5.77 0.39 14.85
C VAL A 31 7.24 0.70 14.59
N SER A 32 8.11 -0.31 14.60
CA SER A 32 9.52 -0.11 14.20
C SER A 32 9.61 0.40 12.77
N LYS A 33 10.49 1.37 12.50
CA LYS A 33 10.63 1.98 11.17
C LYS A 33 10.81 0.95 10.05
N SER A 34 11.60 -0.09 10.29
CA SER A 34 11.82 -1.18 9.33
C SER A 34 10.53 -1.91 8.94
N ALA A 35 9.68 -2.25 9.92
CA ALA A 35 8.39 -2.90 9.68
C ALA A 35 7.38 -1.97 8.98
N ALA A 36 7.38 -0.69 9.33
CA ALA A 36 6.55 0.31 8.66
C ALA A 36 6.97 0.48 7.19
N ASP A 37 8.27 0.66 6.94
CA ASP A 37 8.83 0.79 5.59
C ASP A 37 8.54 -0.44 4.71
N ALA A 38 8.65 -1.64 5.29
CA ALA A 38 8.32 -2.89 4.60
C ALA A 38 6.84 -2.93 4.18
N ALA A 39 5.92 -2.68 5.11
CA ALA A 39 4.48 -2.65 4.82
C ALA A 39 4.12 -1.55 3.80
N TRP A 40 4.75 -0.38 3.88
CA TRP A 40 4.57 0.70 2.90
C TRP A 40 4.99 0.29 1.49
N ARG A 41 6.16 -0.36 1.35
CA ARG A 41 6.65 -0.88 0.06
C ARG A 41 5.77 -1.99 -0.49
N GLU A 42 5.26 -2.89 0.36
CA GLU A 42 4.28 -3.90 -0.04
C GLU A 42 3.03 -3.25 -0.66
N GLY A 43 2.52 -2.19 -0.05
CA GLY A 43 1.38 -1.41 -0.57
C GLY A 43 1.65 -0.85 -1.95
N GLN A 44 2.79 -0.18 -2.14
CA GLN A 44 3.20 0.35 -3.45
C GLN A 44 3.36 -0.74 -4.52
N ASN A 45 3.90 -1.91 -4.14
CA ASN A 45 4.08 -3.03 -5.07
C ASN A 45 2.73 -3.58 -5.51
N LEU A 46 1.78 -3.74 -4.58
CA LEU A 46 0.44 -4.20 -4.89
C LEU A 46 -0.30 -3.21 -5.81
N ALA A 47 -0.25 -1.92 -5.51
CA ALA A 47 -0.88 -0.89 -6.34
C ALA A 47 -0.31 -0.89 -7.77
N ARG A 48 1.02 -1.04 -7.91
CA ARG A 48 1.68 -1.16 -9.22
C ARG A 48 1.23 -2.41 -9.97
N PHE A 49 1.15 -3.55 -9.30
CA PHE A 49 0.68 -4.81 -9.89
C PHE A 49 -0.75 -4.69 -10.40
N VAL A 50 -1.67 -4.18 -9.59
CA VAL A 50 -3.08 -4.00 -9.97
C VAL A 50 -3.19 -3.08 -11.19
N LYS A 51 -2.49 -1.94 -11.18
CA LYS A 51 -2.47 -1.01 -12.33
C LYS A 51 -1.99 -1.69 -13.62
N GLN A 52 -0.96 -2.54 -13.56
CA GLN A 52 -0.45 -3.26 -14.72
C GLN A 52 -1.41 -4.34 -15.21
N ARG A 53 -2.05 -5.07 -14.28
CA ARG A 53 -3.08 -6.06 -14.60
C ARG A 53 -4.25 -5.40 -15.33
N ASP A 54 -4.79 -4.33 -14.77
CA ASP A 54 -5.96 -3.64 -15.30
C ASP A 54 -5.65 -3.01 -16.67
N ALA A 55 -4.45 -2.44 -16.86
CA ALA A 55 -4.01 -1.95 -18.17
C ALA A 55 -3.91 -3.07 -19.22
N LYS A 56 -3.49 -4.28 -18.82
CA LYS A 56 -3.38 -5.43 -19.72
C LYS A 56 -4.75 -6.01 -20.09
N GLU A 57 -5.71 -5.98 -19.18
CA GLU A 57 -7.10 -6.38 -19.46
C GLU A 57 -7.75 -5.42 -20.47
N VAL A 58 -7.61 -4.10 -20.28
CA VAL A 58 -8.09 -3.10 -21.25
C VAL A 58 -7.47 -3.28 -22.64
N SER A 59 -6.19 -3.66 -22.73
CA SER A 59 -5.55 -3.92 -24.04
C SER A 59 -6.02 -5.20 -24.74
N ARG A 60 -6.63 -6.15 -24.02
CA ARG A 60 -7.14 -7.42 -24.56
C ARG A 60 -8.53 -7.30 -25.15
N ASP A 61 -9.29 -6.29 -24.71
CA ASP A 61 -10.60 -5.93 -25.27
C ASP A 61 -10.55 -4.56 -25.99
N PRO A 62 -9.77 -4.42 -27.09
CA PRO A 62 -9.92 -3.25 -27.94
C PRO A 62 -11.23 -3.43 -28.69
N VAL A 63 -12.29 -2.76 -28.23
CA VAL A 63 -13.57 -2.47 -28.91
C VAL A 63 -13.78 -3.23 -30.24
N ALA A 64 -14.68 -4.23 -30.21
CA ALA A 64 -15.31 -4.81 -31.39
C ALA A 64 -16.20 -3.78 -32.12
#